data_AF-A0A9D4GDD8-F1
#
_entry.id   AF-A0A9D4GDD8-F1
#
_cell.length_a   1.000
_cell.length_b   1.000
_cell.length_c   1.000
_cell.angle_alpha   90.00
_cell.angle_beta   90.00
_cell.angle_gamma   90.00
#
_symmetry.space_group_name_H-M   'P 1'
#
loop_
_entity.id
_entity.type
_entity.pdbx_description
1 polymer ?
#
loop_
_entity_poly.entity_id
_entity_poly.type
_entity_poly.pdbx_seq_one_letter_code
_entity_poly.pdbx_strand_id
1 'polypeptide(L)' 'MDVIEDLTLSALLPLSESSMNEEGRLCNIAIQKALEDINAFPNLLVGYNLTSDYFDLKVI' A
#
# COMPACT_ATOMS: atom_id res chain seq x y z
N MET A 1 1.82 -25.40 11.02
CA MET A 1 2.14 -23.99 10.74
C MET A 1 1.18 -23.59 9.65
N ASP A 2 0.25 -22.69 9.98
CA ASP A 2 -0.65 -22.16 8.96
C ASP A 2 0.20 -21.41 7.93
N VAL A 3 -0.02 -21.72 6.66
CA VAL A 3 0.69 -21.06 5.56
C VAL A 3 0.14 -19.63 5.49
N ILE A 4 1.04 -18.66 5.61
CA ILE A 4 0.70 -17.25 5.39
C ILE A 4 0.95 -16.96 3.91
N GLU A 5 -0.09 -16.56 3.20
CA GLU A 5 -0.03 -16.20 1.78
C GLU A 5 0.10 -14.67 1.61
N ASP A 6 0.91 -14.22 0.66
CA ASP A 6 1.00 -12.79 0.36
C ASP A 6 -0.20 -12.35 -0.49
N LEU A 7 -0.88 -11.29 -0.04
CA LEU A 7 -1.96 -10.64 -0.79
C LEU A 7 -1.54 -9.22 -1.16
N THR A 8 -1.29 -8.98 -2.44
CA THR A 8 -0.79 -7.69 -2.92
C THR A 8 -1.90 -6.75 -3.36
N LEU A 9 -1.93 -5.54 -2.81
CA LEU A 9 -2.78 -4.45 -3.25
C LEU A 9 -2.01 -3.53 -4.22
N SER A 10 -2.45 -3.47 -5.47
CA SER A 10 -1.89 -2.54 -6.45
C SER A 10 -2.56 -1.18 -6.35
N ALA A 11 -1.77 -0.11 -6.38
CA ALA A 11 -2.27 1.26 -6.35
C ALA A 11 -1.62 2.13 -7.43
N LEU A 12 -2.43 2.99 -8.04
CA LEU A 12 -1.98 4.04 -8.95
C LEU A 12 -1.97 5.35 -8.17
N LEU A 13 -0.78 5.95 -8.01
CA LEU A 13 -0.59 7.18 -7.25
C LEU A 13 0.20 8.18 -8.09
N PRO A 14 -0.14 9.49 -8.09
CA PRO A 14 0.69 10.50 -8.73
C PRO A 14 1.92 10.76 -7.85
N LEU A 15 3.01 10.03 -8.08
CA LEU A 15 4.21 10.06 -7.24
C LEU A 15 5.33 10.92 -7.84
N SER A 16 5.33 11.15 -9.15
CA SER A 16 6.39 11.92 -9.82
C SER A 16 5.97 13.30 -10.36
N GLU A 17 7.00 14.15 -10.46
CA GLU A 17 7.16 15.30 -11.37
C GLU A 17 6.54 16.68 -11.05
N SER A 18 5.94 16.92 -9.89
CA SER A 18 5.83 18.31 -9.41
C SER A 18 5.83 18.44 -7.90
N SER A 19 6.26 19.60 -7.39
CA SER A 19 6.07 20.00 -5.99
C SER A 19 4.59 20.09 -5.58
N MET A 20 3.66 19.85 -6.50
CA MET A 20 2.21 19.79 -6.28
C MET A 20 1.67 18.36 -6.14
N ASN A 21 2.54 17.34 -6.09
CA ASN A 21 2.13 15.94 -5.88
C ASN A 21 2.41 15.46 -4.45
N GLU A 22 2.35 16.37 -3.47
CA GLU A 22 2.54 16.04 -2.05
C GLU A 22 1.44 15.10 -1.55
N GLU A 23 0.23 15.26 -2.07
CA GLU A 23 -0.94 14.43 -1.75
C GLU A 23 -0.71 12.97 -2.17
N GLY A 24 -0.13 12.72 -3.34
CA GLY A 24 0.19 11.36 -3.80
C GLY A 24 1.19 10.66 -2.86
N ARG A 25 2.20 11.41 -2.37
CA ARG A 25 3.15 10.90 -1.38
C ARG A 25 2.51 10.67 -0.01
N LEU A 26 1.67 11.59 0.46
CA LEU A 26 0.97 11.45 1.74
C LEU A 26 -0.01 10.27 1.70
N CYS A 27 -0.71 10.07 0.59
CA CYS A 27 -1.54 8.89 0.36
C CYS A 27 -0.71 7.60 0.38
N ASN A 28 0.47 7.59 -0.25
CA ASN A 28 1.35 6.41 -0.19
C ASN A 28 1.75 6.08 1.26
N ILE A 29 2.15 7.09 2.04
CA ILE A 29 2.49 6.92 3.46
C ILE A 29 1.29 6.39 4.25
N ALA A 30 0.09 6.92 4.01
CA ALA A 30 -1.12 6.46 4.68
C ALA A 30 -1.46 5.00 4.35
N ILE A 31 -1.29 4.59 3.08
CA ILE A 31 -1.50 3.20 2.66
C ILE A 31 -0.47 2.29 3.33
N GLN A 32 0.81 2.66 3.34
CA GLN A 32 1.85 1.91 4.05
C GLN A 32 1.50 1.72 5.52
N LYS A 33 1.04 2.79 6.18
CA LYS A 33 0.65 2.71 7.58
C LYS A 33 -0.54 1.80 7.82
N ALA A 34 -1.54 1.85 6.95
CA ALA A 34 -2.71 0.98 7.03
C ALA A 34 -2.34 -0.51 6.84
N LEU A 35 -1.37 -0.83 5.96
CA LEU A 35 -0.89 -2.19 5.77
C LEU A 35 -0.16 -2.73 7.00
N GLU A 36 0.73 -1.91 7.59
CA GLU A 36 1.38 -2.24 8.86
C GLU A 36 0.37 -2.54 9.95
N ASP A 37 -0.64 -1.66 10.09
CA ASP A 37 -1.65 -1.80 11.12
C ASP A 37 -2.47 -3.08 10.89
N ILE A 38 -2.96 -3.33 9.67
CA ILE A 38 -3.72 -4.56 9.35
C ILE A 38 -2.92 -5.83 9.65
N ASN A 39 -1.66 -5.90 9.19
CA ASN A 39 -0.80 -7.07 9.41
C ASN A 39 -0.44 -7.27 10.90
N ALA A 40 -0.49 -6.20 11.72
CA ALA A 40 -0.29 -6.29 13.16
C ALA A 40 -1.55 -6.75 13.93
N PHE A 41 -2.73 -6.77 13.29
CA PHE A 41 -3.98 -7.23 13.90
C PHE A 41 -4.27 -8.69 13.50
N PRO A 42 -3.98 -9.69 14.35
CA PRO A 42 -4.06 -11.12 14.00
C PRO A 42 -5.48 -11.63 13.73
N ASN A 43 -6.50 -10.78 13.93
CA ASN A 43 -7.91 -11.12 13.71
C ASN A 43 -8.44 -10.58 12.38
N LEU A 44 -7.63 -9.79 11.66
CA LEU A 44 -7.95 -9.25 10.35
C LEU A 44 -7.14 -9.98 9.29
N LEU A 45 -7.81 -10.45 8.23
CA LEU A 45 -7.19 -11.13 7.09
C LEU A 45 -6.28 -12.30 7.52
N VAL A 46 -6.79 -13.13 8.42
CA VAL A 46 -6.10 -14.31 8.96
C VAL A 46 -5.59 -15.21 7.83
N GLY A 47 -4.32 -15.59 7.90
CA GLY A 47 -3.66 -16.40 6.88
C GLY A 47 -3.09 -15.61 5.71
N TYR A 48 -3.23 -14.28 5.70
CA TYR A 48 -2.66 -13.42 4.67
C TYR A 48 -1.71 -12.38 5.26
N ASN A 49 -0.64 -12.10 4.52
CA ASN A 49 0.25 -10.97 4.73
C ASN A 49 -0.02 -9.95 3.62
N LEU A 50 -0.55 -8.78 3.97
CA LEU A 50 -0.85 -7.77 2.97
C LEU A 50 0.41 -7.03 2.56
N THR A 51 0.60 -6.96 1.25
CA THR A 51 1.67 -6.20 0.60
C THR A 51 1.05 -5.18 -0.34
N SER A 52 1.87 -4.27 -0.86
CA SER A 52 1.42 -3.30 -1.86
C SER A 52 2.44 -3.11 -2.94
N ASP A 53 1.93 -2.79 -4.12
CA ASP A 53 2.73 -2.44 -5.29
C ASP A 53 2.19 -1.13 -5.86
N TYR A 54 3.09 -0.19 -6.16
CA TYR A 54 2.69 1.16 -6.56
C TYR A 54 3.18 1.49 -7.95
N PHE A 55 2.25 2.01 -8.73
CA PHE A 55 2.50 2.50 -10.06
C PHE A 55 2.34 4.01 -10.05
N ASP A 56 3.39 4.68 -10.52
CA ASP A 56 3.38 6.13 -10.65
C ASP A 56 2.52 6.54 -11.84
N LEU A 57 1.48 7.32 -11.58
CA LEU A 57 0.57 7.83 -12.58
C LEU A 57 1.22 9.03 -13.30
N LYS A 58 1.95 8.74 -14.39
CA LYS A 58 2.40 9.77 -15.33
C LYS A 58 1.28 10.11 -16.30
N VAL A 59 0.65 11.26 -16.12
CA VAL A 59 -0.27 11.82 -17.12
C VAL A 59 0.60 12.48 -18.21
N ILE A 60 0.62 11.88 -19.40
CA ILE A 60 1.30 12.40 -20.60
C ILE A 60 0.41 13.43 -21.29
#